data_AF-A0A6G2JWR1-F1
#
_entry.id   AF-A0A6G2JWR1-F1
#
_cell.length_a   1.000
_cell.length_b   1.000
_cell.length_c   1.000
_cell.angle_alpha   90.00
_cell.angle_beta   90.00
_cell.angle_gamma   90.00
#
_symmetry.space_group_name_H-M   'P 1'
#
loop_
_entity.id
_entity.type
_entity.pdbx_description
1 polymer ?
#
loop_
_entity_poly.entity_id
_entity_poly.type
_entity_poly.pdbx_seq_one_letter_code
_entity_poly.pdbx_strand_id
1 'polypeptide(L)'
;MGTTHVTVTVKNPAARERVWQGEFLVATGAIESLVPRQYLEAIGVEPIGSRTYEMADGRRLQLDIGLAELEFMDETVGTTVVFLDDDVEPLLGLTALESAGIEV
;
A
#
# COMPACT_ATOMS: atom_id res chain seq x y z
N MET A 1 10.62 14.22 6.69
CA MET A 1 9.29 13.94 6.12
C MET A 1 9.44 13.97 4.62
N GLY A 2 9.09 12.87 3.93
CA GLY A 2 9.15 12.83 2.47
C GLY A 2 8.19 13.85 1.90
N THR A 3 8.56 14.49 0.79
CA THR A 3 7.74 15.48 0.08
C THR A 3 7.27 14.96 -1.28
N THR A 4 7.55 13.70 -1.58
CA THR A 4 7.35 13.12 -2.91
C THR A 4 6.10 12.28 -2.90
N HIS A 5 5.14 12.70 -3.71
CA HIS A 5 3.93 11.93 -4.00
C HIS A 5 4.07 11.28 -5.37
N VAL A 6 3.54 10.06 -5.48
CA VAL A 6 3.46 9.32 -6.73
C VAL A 6 2.02 8.86 -6.90
N THR A 7 1.48 9.07 -8.10
CA THR A 7 0.18 8.50 -8.46
C THR A 7 0.33 6.99 -8.62
N VAL A 8 -0.42 6.22 -7.83
CA VAL A 8 -0.41 4.76 -7.85
C VAL A 8 -1.80 4.26 -8.22
N THR A 9 -1.86 3.34 -9.18
CA THR A 9 -3.08 2.56 -9.44
C THR A 9 -3.00 1.26 -8.67
N VAL A 10 -3.95 1.03 -7.77
CA VAL A 10 -4.12 -0.20 -7.01
C VAL A 10 -5.16 -1.07 -7.71
N LYS A 11 -4.80 -2.31 -8.02
CA LYS A 11 -5.67 -3.28 -8.67
C LYS A 11 -5.88 -4.51 -7.81
N ASN A 12 -7.09 -5.05 -7.88
CA ASN A 12 -7.38 -6.35 -7.30
C ASN A 12 -6.76 -7.45 -8.17
N PRO A 13 -5.83 -8.28 -7.64
CA PRO A 13 -5.17 -9.32 -8.43
C PRO A 13 -6.14 -10.42 -8.91
N ALA A 14 -7.27 -10.61 -8.20
CA ALA A 14 -8.32 -11.56 -8.60
C ALA A 14 -9.30 -10.99 -9.63
N ALA A 15 -9.33 -9.66 -9.80
CA ALA A 15 -10.27 -8.94 -10.67
C ALA A 15 -9.61 -7.63 -11.15
N ARG A 16 -8.70 -7.75 -12.14
CA ARG A 16 -7.79 -6.66 -12.56
C ARG A 16 -8.50 -5.42 -13.12
N GLU A 17 -9.77 -5.55 -13.49
CA GLU A 17 -10.63 -4.43 -13.91
C GLU A 17 -11.11 -3.57 -12.73
N ARG A 18 -11.03 -4.07 -11.49
CA ARG A 18 -11.36 -3.33 -10.28
C ARG A 18 -10.14 -2.58 -9.81
N VAL A 19 -10.18 -1.28 -10.01
CA VAL A 19 -9.04 -0.38 -9.82
C VAL A 19 -9.43 0.83 -9.00
N TRP A 20 -8.47 1.29 -8.19
CA TRP A 20 -8.54 2.58 -7.52
C TRP A 20 -7.22 3.29 -7.75
N GLN A 21 -7.27 4.59 -8.00
CA GLN A 21 -6.09 5.42 -8.21
C GLN A 21 -6.01 6.46 -7.11
N GLY A 22 -4.83 6.60 -6.52
CA GLY A 22 -4.59 7.54 -5.43
C GLY A 22 -3.19 8.16 -5.51
N GLU A 23 -3.03 9.29 -4.83
CA GLU A 23 -1.73 9.91 -4.59
C GLU A 23 -1.13 9.29 -3.32
N PHE A 24 0.03 8.66 -3.45
CA PHE A 24 0.72 8.02 -2.34
C PHE A 24 1.95 8.83 -1.95
N LEU A 25 2.13 9.04 -0.65
CA LEU A 25 3.37 9.58 -0.12
C LEU A 25 4.46 8.49 -0.14
N VAL A 26 5.61 8.76 -0.75
CA VAL A 26 6.76 7.86 -0.72
C VAL A 26 7.33 7.79 0.70
N ALA A 27 7.31 6.61 1.30
CA ALA A 27 7.66 6.40 2.70
C ALA A 27 8.76 5.34 2.87
N THR A 28 10.02 5.79 2.88
CA THR A 28 11.17 4.90 3.15
C THR A 28 11.21 4.33 4.57
N GLY A 29 10.40 4.88 5.48
CA GLY A 29 10.22 4.32 6.83
C GLY A 29 9.19 3.18 6.91
N ALA A 30 8.46 2.89 5.82
CA ALA A 30 7.46 1.84 5.77
C ALA A 30 7.95 0.72 4.83
N ILE A 31 8.01 -0.51 5.34
CA ILE A 31 8.40 -1.67 4.54
C ILE A 31 7.32 -1.95 3.48
N GLU A 32 6.06 -2.03 3.92
CA GLU A 32 4.90 -2.34 3.09
C GLU A 32 4.10 -1.07 2.75
N SER A 33 3.42 -1.07 1.59
CA SER A 33 2.52 0.01 1.23
C SER A 33 1.27 -0.02 2.10
N LEU A 34 0.86 1.16 2.57
CA LEU A 34 -0.28 1.32 3.44
C LEU A 34 -1.42 2.00 2.67
N VAL A 35 -2.62 1.43 2.71
CA VAL A 35 -3.78 1.93 1.96
C VAL A 35 -5.00 2.02 2.88
N PRO A 36 -5.77 3.12 2.85
CA PRO A 36 -7.02 3.22 3.60
C PRO A 36 -7.98 2.11 3.20
N ARG A 37 -8.56 1.46 4.21
CA ARG A 37 -9.41 0.27 4.06
C ARG A 37 -10.52 0.45 3.04
N GLN A 38 -11.25 1.56 3.10
CA GLN A 38 -12.35 1.86 2.20
C GLN A 38 -11.99 1.71 0.71
N TYR A 39 -10.75 2.05 0.32
CA TYR A 39 -10.33 1.98 -1.08
C TYR A 39 -10.01 0.55 -1.52
N LEU A 40 -9.38 -0.25 -0.65
CA LEU A 40 -9.14 -1.67 -0.90
C LEU A 40 -10.46 -2.44 -0.98
N GLU A 41 -11.38 -2.19 -0.05
CA GLU A 41 -12.68 -2.84 -0.02
C GLU A 41 -13.55 -2.43 -1.22
N ALA A 42 -13.49 -1.16 -1.67
CA ALA A 42 -14.21 -0.69 -2.85
C ALA A 42 -13.81 -1.42 -4.14
N ILE A 43 -12.54 -1.87 -4.25
CA ILE A 43 -12.06 -2.70 -5.37
C ILE A 43 -12.15 -4.20 -5.09
N GLY A 44 -12.72 -4.59 -3.95
CA GLY A 44 -12.93 -5.98 -3.53
C GLY A 44 -11.66 -6.71 -3.11
N VAL A 45 -10.62 -6.00 -2.68
CA VAL A 45 -9.47 -6.61 -2.02
C VAL A 45 -9.87 -6.89 -0.57
N GLU A 46 -9.82 -8.16 -0.19
CA GLU A 46 -10.18 -8.64 1.14
C GLU A 46 -8.92 -8.90 1.99
N PRO A 47 -8.98 -8.70 3.33
CA PRO A 47 -7.92 -9.14 4.21
C PRO A 47 -7.65 -10.64 4.10
N ILE A 48 -6.39 -11.01 3.91
CA ILE A 48 -5.93 -12.42 3.88
C ILE A 48 -5.29 -12.85 5.20
N GLY A 49 -5.11 -11.91 6.13
CA GLY A 49 -4.50 -12.12 7.42
C GLY A 49 -4.24 -10.80 8.13
N SER A 50 -3.44 -10.86 9.19
CA SER A 50 -3.03 -9.68 9.95
C SER A 50 -1.58 -9.79 10.39
N ARG A 51 -0.92 -8.66 10.59
CA ARG A 51 0.46 -8.58 11.10
C ARG A 51 0.57 -7.50 12.17
N THR A 52 1.47 -7.71 13.13
CA THR A 52 1.78 -6.72 14.16
C THR A 52 2.88 -5.78 13.68
N TYR A 53 2.60 -4.48 13.69
CA TYR A 53 3.52 -3.39 13.35
C TYR A 53 3.89 -2.60 14.58
N GLU A 54 5.16 -2.19 14.67
CA GLU A 54 5.62 -1.24 15.69
C GLU A 54 5.67 0.16 15.08
N MET A 55 4.92 1.08 15.67
CA MET A 55 4.81 2.46 15.23
C MET A 55 6.00 3.28 15.73
N ALA A 56 6.22 4.45 15.13
CA ALA A 56 7.30 5.35 15.52
C ALA A 56 7.26 5.79 17.00
N ASP A 57 6.09 5.74 17.64
CA ASP A 57 5.90 6.04 19.07
C ASP A 57 6.07 4.81 19.98
N GLY A 58 6.49 3.66 19.43
CA GLY A 58 6.69 2.40 20.15
C GLY A 58 5.40 1.60 20.40
N ARG A 59 4.23 2.09 20.00
CA ARG A 59 2.99 1.30 20.08
C ARG A 59 3.03 0.16 19.08
N ARG A 60 2.42 -0.96 19.47
CA ARG A 60 2.21 -2.11 18.57
C ARG A 60 0.76 -2.18 18.14
N LEU A 61 0.53 -2.23 16.84
CA LEU A 61 -0.79 -2.33 16.23
C LEU A 61 -0.87 -3.61 15.42
N GLN A 62 -1.97 -4.34 15.54
CA GLN A 62 -2.29 -5.45 14.66
C GLN A 62 -3.14 -4.91 13.52
N LEU A 63 -2.61 -4.99 12.30
CA LEU A 63 -3.26 -4.45 11.10
C LEU A 63 -3.52 -5.58 10.11
N ASP A 64 -4.64 -5.48 9.40
CA ASP A 64 -4.99 -6.41 8.34
C ASP A 64 -4.08 -6.22 7.13
N ILE A 65 -3.80 -7.31 6.43
CA ILE A 65 -3.00 -7.32 5.22
C ILE A 65 -3.76 -7.97 4.06
N GLY A 66 -3.52 -7.48 2.85
CA GLY A 66 -4.10 -7.96 1.60
C GLY A 66 -3.05 -8.08 0.51
N LEU A 67 -3.44 -8.63 -0.63
CA LEU A 67 -2.61 -8.65 -1.83
C LEU A 67 -3.18 -7.67 -2.85
N ALA A 68 -2.32 -6.85 -3.43
CA ALA A 68 -2.67 -5.93 -4.50
C ALA A 68 -1.62 -5.93 -5.61
N GLU A 69 -2.03 -5.57 -6.81
CA GLU A 69 -1.11 -5.16 -7.87
C GLU A 69 -1.07 -3.62 -7.89
N LEU A 70 0.14 -3.06 -7.87
CA LEU A 70 0.38 -1.62 -7.90
C LEU A 70 1.00 -1.26 -9.25
N GLU A 71 0.48 -0.22 -9.89
CA GLU A 71 1.07 0.37 -11.08
C GLU A 71 1.48 1.81 -10.82
N PHE A 72 2.74 2.11 -11.07
CA PHE A 72 3.33 3.43 -10.93
C PHE A 72 4.67 3.49 -11.68
N MET A 73 5.08 4.67 -12.14
CA MET A 73 6.35 4.87 -12.85
C MET A 73 6.58 3.87 -14.00
N ASP A 74 5.54 3.60 -14.79
CA ASP A 74 5.53 2.63 -15.91
C ASP A 74 5.81 1.17 -15.53
N GLU A 75 5.83 0.86 -14.23
CA GLU A 75 6.05 -0.48 -13.68
C GLU A 75 4.77 -1.06 -13.05
N THR A 76 4.70 -2.38 -13.01
CA THR A 76 3.59 -3.13 -12.38
C THR A 76 4.15 -4.17 -11.42
N VAL A 77 3.80 -4.07 -10.14
CA VAL A 77 4.33 -4.93 -9.08
C VAL A 77 3.21 -5.56 -8.25
N GLY A 78 3.34 -6.84 -7.96
CA GLY A 78 2.48 -7.51 -6.96
C GLY A 78 3.08 -7.35 -5.57
N THR A 79 2.29 -6.89 -4.61
CA THR A 79 2.80 -6.68 -3.24
C THR A 79 1.73 -6.93 -2.18
N THR A 80 2.19 -7.06 -0.93
CA THR A 80 1.34 -7.03 0.25
C THR A 80 1.02 -5.58 0.57
N VAL A 81 -0.26 -5.28 0.74
CA VAL A 81 -0.75 -3.98 1.21
C VAL A 81 -1.31 -4.11 2.61
N VAL A 82 -1.09 -3.09 3.44
CA VAL A 82 -1.63 -3.03 4.79
C VAL A 82 -2.87 -2.14 4.78
N PHE A 83 -3.94 -2.61 5.40
CA PHE A 83 -5.16 -1.85 5.60
C PHE A 83 -4.96 -0.86 6.74
N LEU A 84 -5.18 0.42 6.47
CA LEU A 84 -5.24 1.45 7.50
C LEU A 84 -6.67 1.99 7.70
N ASP A 85 -6.83 2.81 8.74
CA ASP A 85 -8.04 3.59 8.98
C ASP A 85 -8.35 4.51 7.79
N ASP A 86 -9.62 4.87 7.62
CA ASP A 86 -10.10 5.52 6.39
C ASP A 86 -9.60 6.96 6.17
N ASP A 87 -9.20 7.65 7.23
CA ASP A 87 -8.82 9.07 7.24
C ASP A 87 -7.30 9.31 7.16
N VAL A 88 -6.52 8.30 6.79
CA VAL A 88 -5.06 8.38 6.72
C VAL A 88 -4.55 8.54 5.28
N GLU A 89 -3.38 9.16 5.15
CA GLU A 89 -2.71 9.30 3.87
C GLU A 89 -2.12 7.94 3.41
N PRO A 90 -2.37 7.51 2.16
CA PRO A 90 -1.75 6.31 1.60
C PRO A 90 -0.23 6.45 1.50
N LEU A 91 0.51 5.40 1.86
CA LEU A 91 1.98 5.37 1.82
C LEU A 91 2.48 4.33 0.83
N LEU A 92 3.43 4.72 -0.02
CA LEU A 92 4.15 3.80 -0.90
C LEU A 92 5.39 3.29 -0.16
N GLY A 93 5.38 2.01 0.20
CA GLY A 93 6.43 1.37 0.99
C GLY A 93 7.62 0.89 0.16
N LEU A 94 8.70 0.56 0.86
CA LEU A 94 9.95 0.10 0.26
C LEU A 94 9.79 -1.14 -0.62
N THR A 95 9.03 -2.15 -0.19
CA THR A 95 8.89 -3.40 -0.96
C THR A 95 8.30 -3.16 -2.34
N ALA A 96 7.35 -2.23 -2.48
CA ALA A 96 6.80 -1.87 -3.79
C ALA A 96 7.85 -1.18 -4.66
N LEU A 97 8.60 -0.23 -4.10
CA LEU A 97 9.66 0.51 -4.81
C LEU A 97 10.78 -0.42 -5.28
N GLU A 98 11.30 -1.27 -4.40
CA GLU A 98 12.35 -2.25 -4.72
C GLU A 98 11.87 -3.26 -5.77
N SER A 99 10.61 -3.70 -5.69
CA SER A 99 10.01 -4.60 -6.70
C SER A 99 9.90 -3.94 -8.08
N ALA A 100 9.80 -2.60 -8.12
CA ALA A 100 9.80 -1.81 -9.36
C ALA A 100 11.24 -1.45 -9.82
N GLY A 101 12.28 -1.99 -9.17
CA GLY A 101 13.68 -1.76 -9.53
C GLY A 101 14.23 -0.42 -9.04
N ILE A 102 13.56 0.23 -8.09
CA ILE A 102 13.98 1.53 -7.55
C ILE A 102 14.79 1.31 -6.28
N GLU A 103 16.04 1.77 -6.31
CA GLU A 103 16.89 1.86 -5.12
C GLU A 103 16.60 3.16 -4.36
N VAL A 104 16.54 3.09 -3.02
CA VAL A 104 16.12 4.17 -2.11
C VAL A 104 17.10 4.38 -0.97
#